data_AF-A0A0G0HCB6-F1
#
_entry.id   AF-A0A0G0HCB6-F1
#
_cell.length_a   1.000
_cell.length_b   1.000
_cell.length_c   1.000
_cell.angle_alpha   90.00
_cell.angle_beta   90.00
_cell.angle_gamma   90.00
#
_symmetry.space_group_name_H-M   'P 1'
#
loop_
_entity.id
_entity.type
_entity.pdbx_description
1 polymer ?
#
loop_
_entity_poly.entity_id
_entity_poly.type
_entity_poly.pdbx_seq_one_letter_code
_entity_poly.pdbx_strand_id
1 'polypeptide(L)'
;MKKVILIKLGGSLITDKEKPYTAKIKIIKNLALQIKTAVDNQPNIRLIIGNGGGSFPHYPAVKYKMGQGIKNEEQKMGYCLVQDAAAKLNRIIINELLKIHVKVVSLNPSSMIIAHNGKIKNFFIEPVVKFIDLGIIPVIYGDIVYDEVLGSKIFSTEQLLSEIALQLKKKNRLVDRVIHNGLTKGVLDIEGNLIPEISNKNIHNIESAFTSTKGFDITGGMWHKVKESLDLTQYGITTLIINGNAKKNLLMKAILGTAVEGTIVR
;
A
#
# COMPACT_ATOMS: atom_id res chain seq x y z
N MET A 1 2.75 24.68 3.51
CA MET A 1 2.12 23.44 4.03
C MET A 1 3.13 22.31 4.06
N LYS A 2 3.06 21.42 5.06
CA LYS A 2 3.90 20.21 5.12
C LYS A 2 3.52 19.23 4.02
N LYS A 3 4.51 18.56 3.43
CA LYS A 3 4.31 17.57 2.36
C LYS A 3 3.85 16.24 2.96
N VAL A 4 2.83 15.63 2.38
CA VAL A 4 2.38 14.28 2.74
C VAL A 4 2.98 13.27 1.78
N ILE A 5 3.60 12.23 2.34
CA ILE A 5 4.13 11.08 1.61
C ILE A 5 3.38 9.84 2.09
N LEU A 6 2.88 9.06 1.15
CA LEU A 6 2.19 7.81 1.43
C LEU A 6 3.14 6.65 1.14
N ILE A 7 3.22 5.67 2.03
CA ILE A 7 4.18 4.57 1.92
C ILE A 7 3.42 3.26 2.03
N LYS A 8 3.51 2.41 1.01
CA LYS A 8 3.11 1.01 1.11
C LYS A 8 4.30 0.15 1.51
N LEU A 9 4.18 -0.60 2.60
CA LEU A 9 5.01 -1.76 2.91
C LEU A 9 4.39 -3.00 2.27
N GLY A 10 4.99 -3.51 1.20
CA GLY A 10 4.43 -4.61 0.42
C GLY A 10 4.31 -5.92 1.22
N GLY A 11 3.18 -6.62 1.08
CA GLY A 11 2.93 -7.89 1.79
C GLY A 11 4.03 -8.94 1.53
N SER A 12 4.54 -9.02 0.29
CA SER A 12 5.64 -9.92 -0.08
C SER A 12 6.97 -9.58 0.60
N LEU A 13 7.19 -8.29 0.88
CA LEU A 13 8.38 -7.78 1.56
C LEU A 13 8.32 -8.11 3.06
N ILE A 14 7.16 -7.92 3.67
CA ILE A 14 7.00 -8.00 5.14
C ILE A 14 6.49 -9.36 5.65
N THR A 15 6.10 -10.28 4.76
CA THR A 15 5.64 -11.63 5.11
C THR A 15 6.33 -12.70 4.26
N ASP A 16 6.32 -13.93 4.76
CA ASP A 16 6.66 -15.12 3.99
C ASP A 16 5.43 -15.63 3.25
N LYS A 17 5.46 -15.65 1.92
CA LYS A 17 4.31 -16.07 1.09
C LYS A 17 4.03 -17.57 1.18
N GLU A 18 5.05 -18.37 1.49
CA GLU A 18 4.94 -19.83 1.51
C GLU A 18 4.39 -20.33 2.85
N LYS A 19 4.46 -19.50 3.89
CA LYS A 19 4.03 -19.83 5.24
C LYS A 19 2.89 -18.92 5.68
N PRO A 20 1.66 -19.43 5.84
CA PRO A 20 0.53 -18.65 6.36
C PRO A 20 0.88 -17.93 7.66
N TYR A 21 0.36 -16.70 7.82
CA TYR A 21 0.49 -15.91 9.04
C TYR A 21 1.93 -15.66 9.52
N THR A 22 2.90 -15.63 8.61
CA THR A 22 4.33 -15.54 8.95
C THR A 22 4.90 -14.17 8.58
N ALA A 23 5.14 -13.34 9.59
CA ALA A 23 5.76 -12.03 9.42
C ALA A 23 7.30 -12.10 9.41
N LYS A 24 7.93 -11.36 8.50
CA LYS A 24 9.39 -11.21 8.42
C LYS A 24 9.87 -10.14 9.39
N ILE A 25 9.87 -10.45 10.69
CA ILE A 25 10.15 -9.49 11.78
C ILE A 25 11.46 -8.72 11.57
N LYS A 26 12.53 -9.38 11.11
CA LYS A 26 13.83 -8.70 10.83
C LYS A 26 13.69 -7.60 9.77
N ILE A 27 12.92 -7.85 8.71
CA ILE A 27 12.65 -6.87 7.65
C ILE A 27 11.79 -5.73 8.19
N ILE A 28 10.71 -6.04 8.92
CA ILE A 28 9.81 -5.03 9.51
C ILE A 28 10.60 -4.08 10.44
N LYS A 29 11.45 -4.63 11.32
CA LYS A 29 12.32 -3.83 12.21
C LYS A 29 13.26 -2.91 11.42
N ASN A 30 13.87 -3.41 10.35
CA ASN A 30 14.75 -2.60 9.51
C ASN A 30 13.99 -1.46 8.82
N LEU A 31 12.80 -1.73 8.28
CA LEU A 31 11.95 -0.70 7.67
C LEU A 31 11.47 0.33 8.69
N ALA A 32 11.12 -0.09 9.91
CA ALA A 32 10.75 0.79 11.01
C ALA A 32 11.90 1.75 11.35
N LEU A 33 13.13 1.25 11.42
CA LEU A 33 14.31 2.09 11.64
C LEU A 33 14.51 3.11 10.51
N GLN A 34 14.35 2.70 9.25
CA GLN A 34 14.44 3.61 8.10
C GLN A 34 13.38 4.72 8.14
N ILE A 35 12.14 4.37 8.52
CA ILE A 35 11.05 5.34 8.70
C ILE A 35 11.37 6.32 9.82
N LYS A 36 11.81 5.81 10.99
CA LYS A 36 12.23 6.65 12.12
C LYS A 36 13.31 7.64 11.70
N THR A 37 14.39 7.16 11.09
CA THR A 37 15.49 8.02 10.66
C THR A 37 15.02 9.07 9.65
N ALA A 38 14.11 8.75 8.74
CA ALA A 38 13.59 9.73 7.79
C ALA A 38 12.73 10.82 8.46
N VAL A 39 11.88 10.44 9.41
CA VAL A 39 11.02 11.39 10.16
C VAL A 39 11.85 12.28 11.08
N ASP A 40 12.85 11.72 11.75
CA ASP A 40 13.76 12.47 12.64
C ASP A 40 14.58 13.52 11.86
N ASN A 41 14.99 13.21 10.62
CA ASN A 41 15.78 14.11 9.78
C ASN A 41 14.94 15.15 9.00
N GLN A 42 13.61 14.99 8.90
CA GLN A 42 12.78 15.89 8.09
C GLN A 42 11.45 16.24 8.78
N PRO A 43 11.41 17.25 9.67
CA PRO A 43 10.21 17.60 10.43
C PRO A 43 9.06 18.20 9.59
N ASN A 44 9.35 18.53 8.33
CA ASN A 44 8.42 19.13 7.36
C ASN A 44 7.67 18.13 6.48
N ILE A 45 7.94 16.83 6.64
CA ILE A 45 7.11 15.77 6.03
C ILE A 45 6.07 15.24 7.01
N ARG A 46 5.01 14.69 6.44
CA ARG A 46 3.99 13.90 7.10
C ARG A 46 3.88 12.58 6.37
N LEU A 47 3.79 11.50 7.14
CA LEU A 47 3.70 10.16 6.57
C LEU A 47 2.30 9.59 6.80
N ILE A 48 1.83 8.82 5.82
CA ILE A 48 0.82 7.79 6.01
C ILE A 48 1.48 6.47 5.60
N ILE A 49 1.28 5.43 6.40
CA ILE A 49 1.80 4.10 6.10
C ILE A 49 0.63 3.18 5.77
N GLY A 50 0.79 2.33 4.77
CA GLY A 50 -0.08 1.24 4.45
C GLY A 50 0.70 -0.08 4.47
N ASN A 51 0.21 -1.14 5.07
CA ASN A 51 0.81 -2.47 4.87
C ASN A 51 -0.04 -3.38 3.99
N GLY A 52 0.62 -4.07 3.06
CA GLY A 52 0.02 -5.13 2.27
C GLY A 52 -0.37 -6.32 3.15
N GLY A 53 -1.35 -7.10 2.68
CA GLY A 53 -1.87 -8.25 3.42
C GLY A 53 -0.84 -9.39 3.57
N GLY A 54 -0.11 -9.74 2.51
CA GLY A 54 0.85 -10.85 2.58
C GLY A 54 0.20 -12.17 2.99
N SER A 55 0.93 -13.08 3.62
CA SER A 55 0.40 -14.41 3.99
C SER A 55 -0.66 -14.44 5.09
N PHE A 56 -1.11 -13.28 5.58
CA PHE A 56 -2.12 -13.16 6.63
C PHE A 56 -3.55 -13.22 6.06
N PRO A 57 -4.13 -12.15 5.48
CA PRO A 57 -5.50 -12.19 4.97
C PRO A 57 -5.64 -12.95 3.65
N HIS A 58 -4.55 -13.15 2.87
CA HIS A 58 -4.65 -13.88 1.61
C HIS A 58 -5.07 -15.34 1.80
N TYR A 59 -4.60 -16.00 2.87
CA TYR A 59 -4.94 -17.40 3.13
C TYR A 59 -6.43 -17.62 3.41
N PRO A 60 -7.06 -16.95 4.41
CA PRO A 60 -8.51 -17.05 4.60
C PRO A 60 -9.29 -16.49 3.41
N ALA A 61 -8.80 -15.44 2.72
CA ALA A 61 -9.52 -14.91 1.56
C ALA A 61 -9.65 -15.93 0.43
N VAL A 62 -8.59 -16.72 0.17
CA VAL A 62 -8.62 -17.82 -0.80
C VAL A 62 -9.48 -18.98 -0.29
N LYS A 63 -9.25 -19.42 0.96
CA LYS A 63 -9.99 -20.54 1.57
C LYS A 63 -11.51 -20.34 1.50
N TYR A 64 -11.98 -19.15 1.86
CA TYR A 64 -13.40 -18.79 1.90
C TYR A 64 -13.90 -18.12 0.61
N LYS A 65 -13.09 -18.06 -0.45
CA LYS A 65 -13.45 -17.45 -1.75
C LYS A 65 -13.99 -16.02 -1.62
N MET A 66 -13.41 -15.22 -0.72
CA MET A 66 -13.89 -13.87 -0.39
C MET A 66 -13.77 -12.85 -1.54
N GLY A 67 -13.08 -13.20 -2.62
CA GLY A 67 -13.11 -12.42 -3.86
C GLY A 67 -14.49 -12.38 -4.53
N GLN A 68 -15.43 -13.25 -4.14
CA GLN A 68 -16.77 -13.37 -4.72
C GLN A 68 -17.86 -12.64 -3.92
N GLY A 69 -17.52 -11.99 -2.80
CA GLY A 69 -18.51 -11.46 -1.87
C GLY A 69 -19.06 -12.51 -0.90
N ILE A 70 -20.08 -12.16 -0.12
CA ILE A 70 -20.79 -13.05 0.80
C ILE A 70 -22.05 -13.58 0.13
N LYS A 71 -22.10 -14.90 -0.09
CA LYS A 71 -23.23 -15.62 -0.70
C LYS A 71 -23.78 -16.74 0.19
N ASN A 72 -23.08 -17.08 1.28
CA ASN A 72 -23.47 -18.13 2.24
C ASN A 72 -22.89 -17.87 3.64
N GLU A 73 -23.30 -18.68 4.63
CA GLU A 73 -22.85 -18.58 6.03
C GLU A 73 -21.34 -18.79 6.19
N GLU A 74 -20.74 -19.69 5.42
CA GLU A 74 -19.29 -19.96 5.49
C GLU A 74 -18.49 -18.70 5.12
N GLN A 75 -18.96 -17.93 4.15
CA GLN A 75 -18.33 -16.67 3.73
C GLN A 75 -18.51 -15.54 4.75
N LYS A 76 -19.55 -15.57 5.59
CA LYS A 76 -19.64 -14.64 6.73
C LYS A 76 -18.50 -14.87 7.71
N MET A 77 -18.20 -16.14 8.02
CA MET A 77 -17.01 -16.47 8.81
C MET A 77 -15.71 -16.09 8.07
N GLY A 78 -15.67 -16.31 6.75
CA GLY A 78 -14.56 -15.87 5.90
C GLY A 78 -14.27 -14.38 6.00
N TYR A 79 -15.31 -13.53 6.01
CA TYR A 79 -15.17 -12.09 6.24
C TYR A 79 -14.47 -11.79 7.57
N CYS A 80 -14.97 -12.37 8.67
CA CYS A 80 -14.40 -12.17 10.00
C CYS A 80 -12.92 -12.59 10.06
N LEU A 81 -12.58 -13.75 9.50
CA LEU A 81 -11.22 -14.29 9.54
C LEU A 81 -10.25 -13.49 8.65
N VAL A 82 -10.71 -12.99 7.49
CA VAL A 82 -9.89 -12.12 6.63
C VAL A 82 -9.59 -10.79 7.33
N GLN A 83 -10.61 -10.17 7.91
CA GLN A 83 -10.48 -8.88 8.61
C GLN A 83 -9.53 -9.00 9.81
N ASP A 84 -9.73 -10.01 10.65
CA ASP A 84 -8.87 -10.28 11.82
C ASP A 84 -7.42 -10.57 11.40
N ALA A 85 -7.21 -11.36 10.35
CA ALA A 85 -5.87 -11.64 9.84
C ALA A 85 -5.15 -10.38 9.33
N ALA A 86 -5.85 -9.51 8.60
CA ALA A 86 -5.29 -8.24 8.15
C ALA A 86 -4.89 -7.34 9.33
N ALA A 87 -5.78 -7.22 10.33
CA ALA A 87 -5.54 -6.46 11.54
C ALA A 87 -4.37 -7.00 12.37
N LYS A 88 -4.21 -8.33 12.48
CA LYS A 88 -3.08 -8.99 13.16
C LYS A 88 -1.73 -8.61 12.55
N LEU A 89 -1.61 -8.64 11.21
CA LEU A 89 -0.36 -8.21 10.55
C LEU A 89 -0.07 -6.73 10.82
N ASN A 90 -1.08 -5.87 10.70
CA ASN A 90 -0.92 -4.46 10.99
C ASN A 90 -0.46 -4.25 12.45
N ARG A 91 -1.03 -4.96 13.43
CA ARG A 91 -0.64 -4.87 14.84
C ARG A 91 0.83 -5.19 15.08
N ILE A 92 1.40 -6.17 14.35
CA ILE A 92 2.84 -6.47 14.38
C ILE A 92 3.65 -5.24 13.96
N ILE A 93 3.25 -4.58 12.87
CA ILE A 93 3.95 -3.40 12.33
C ILE A 93 3.85 -2.22 13.29
N ILE A 94 2.65 -1.94 13.83
CA ILE A 94 2.46 -0.89 14.84
C ILE A 94 3.36 -1.16 16.05
N ASN A 95 3.41 -2.41 16.54
CA ASN A 95 4.25 -2.78 17.69
C ASN A 95 5.72 -2.48 17.43
N GLU A 96 6.26 -2.84 16.26
CA GLU A 96 7.66 -2.58 15.94
C GLU A 96 7.97 -1.08 15.77
N LEU A 97 7.03 -0.29 15.23
CA LEU A 97 7.17 1.18 15.13
C LEU A 97 7.12 1.86 16.51
N LEU A 98 6.19 1.46 17.37
CA LEU A 98 6.06 2.02 18.72
C LEU A 98 7.25 1.68 19.62
N LYS A 99 7.83 0.47 19.51
CA LYS A 99 9.02 0.06 20.28
C LYS A 99 10.21 1.00 20.10
N ILE A 100 10.30 1.67 18.95
CA ILE A 100 11.36 2.64 18.64
C ILE A 100 10.85 4.09 18.70
N HIS A 101 9.71 4.32 19.38
CA HIS A 101 9.11 5.64 19.61
C HIS A 101 8.66 6.40 18.35
N VAL A 102 8.31 5.69 17.27
CA VAL A 102 7.62 6.32 16.14
C VAL A 102 6.14 6.52 16.51
N LYS A 103 5.65 7.76 16.44
CA LYS A 103 4.28 8.14 16.82
C LYS A 103 3.26 7.67 15.77
N VAL A 104 2.79 6.44 15.90
CA VAL A 104 1.84 5.80 14.96
C VAL A 104 0.48 5.52 15.59
N VAL A 105 -0.55 5.54 14.76
CA VAL A 105 -1.91 5.11 15.13
C VAL A 105 -2.48 4.20 14.04
N SER A 106 -3.11 3.10 14.45
CA SER A 106 -3.78 2.18 13.53
C SER A 106 -5.17 2.71 13.19
N LEU A 107 -5.51 2.71 11.90
CA LEU A 107 -6.86 3.00 11.41
C LEU A 107 -7.34 1.86 10.53
N ASN A 108 -8.49 1.29 10.86
CA ASN A 108 -9.03 0.09 10.21
C ASN A 108 -9.96 0.51 9.06
N PRO A 109 -9.63 0.22 7.79
CA PRO A 109 -10.49 0.61 6.67
C PRO A 109 -11.90 0.01 6.74
N SER A 110 -12.04 -1.22 7.24
CA SER A 110 -13.34 -1.87 7.52
C SER A 110 -14.26 -1.09 8.47
N SER A 111 -13.72 -0.18 9.29
CA SER A 111 -14.50 0.70 10.18
C SER A 111 -14.72 2.11 9.61
N MET A 112 -14.14 2.41 8.44
CA MET A 112 -14.14 3.75 7.85
C MET A 112 -14.82 3.79 6.48
N ILE A 113 -15.02 2.64 5.84
CA ILE A 113 -15.45 2.53 4.45
C ILE A 113 -16.73 1.71 4.34
N ILE A 114 -17.67 2.22 3.54
CA ILE A 114 -18.78 1.45 2.98
C ILE A 114 -18.56 1.40 1.48
N ALA A 115 -18.63 0.20 0.91
CA ALA A 115 -18.54 -0.02 -0.53
C ALA A 115 -19.91 -0.26 -1.15
N HIS A 116 -20.01 -0.02 -2.45
CA HIS A 116 -21.17 -0.32 -3.26
C HIS A 116 -20.71 -0.89 -4.59
N ASN A 117 -21.07 -2.15 -4.86
CA ASN A 117 -20.75 -2.87 -6.08
C ASN A 117 -19.25 -2.81 -6.43
N GLY A 118 -18.41 -3.05 -5.41
CA GLY A 118 -16.96 -3.12 -5.53
C GLY A 118 -16.22 -1.78 -5.53
N LYS A 119 -16.91 -0.65 -5.35
CA LYS A 119 -16.34 0.71 -5.30
C LYS A 119 -16.58 1.36 -3.95
N ILE A 120 -15.68 2.24 -3.52
CA ILE A 120 -15.88 3.02 -2.29
C ILE A 120 -17.06 3.98 -2.49
N LYS A 121 -18.08 3.87 -1.63
CA LYS A 121 -19.26 4.76 -1.61
C LYS A 121 -19.11 5.83 -0.53
N ASN A 122 -18.81 5.42 0.70
CA ASN A 122 -18.56 6.31 1.82
C ASN A 122 -17.16 6.04 2.38
N PHE A 123 -16.45 7.12 2.71
CA PHE A 123 -15.15 7.04 3.37
C PHE A 123 -15.03 8.11 4.45
N PHE A 124 -15.09 7.69 5.72
CA PHE A 124 -14.86 8.56 6.87
C PHE A 124 -13.37 8.84 7.06
N ILE A 125 -12.84 9.72 6.21
CA ILE A 125 -11.40 10.04 6.13
C ILE A 125 -10.90 10.97 7.23
N GLU A 126 -11.80 11.64 7.98
CA GLU A 126 -11.42 12.70 8.93
C GLU A 126 -10.36 12.29 9.95
N PRO A 127 -10.37 11.09 10.55
CA PRO A 127 -9.33 10.67 11.47
C PRO A 127 -7.92 10.73 10.85
N VAL A 128 -7.77 10.29 9.58
CA VAL A 128 -6.48 10.36 8.86
C VAL A 128 -5.98 11.81 8.79
N VAL A 129 -6.87 12.73 8.42
CA VAL A 129 -6.55 14.16 8.27
C VAL A 129 -6.12 14.75 9.61
N LYS A 130 -6.89 14.50 10.67
CA LYS A 130 -6.61 15.05 12.00
C LYS A 130 -5.32 14.51 12.61
N PHE A 131 -5.01 13.22 12.44
CA PHE A 131 -3.76 12.67 12.92
C PHE A 131 -2.54 13.25 12.19
N ILE A 132 -2.64 13.47 10.87
CA ILE A 132 -1.59 14.15 10.10
C ILE A 132 -1.33 15.56 10.63
N ASP A 133 -2.39 16.31 10.95
CA ASP A 133 -2.29 17.66 11.53
C ASP A 133 -1.57 17.63 12.88
N LEU A 134 -1.90 16.64 13.72
CA LEU A 134 -1.24 16.40 15.00
C LEU A 134 0.21 15.87 14.88
N GLY A 135 0.67 15.57 13.67
CA GLY A 135 1.99 14.97 13.44
C GLY A 135 2.09 13.51 13.92
N ILE A 136 0.97 12.84 14.08
CA ILE A 136 0.86 11.40 14.32
C ILE A 136 0.74 10.71 12.95
N ILE A 137 1.46 9.60 12.76
CA ILE A 137 1.49 8.87 11.49
C ILE A 137 0.30 7.89 11.47
N PRO A 138 -0.70 8.08 10.59
CA PRO A 138 -1.75 7.10 10.40
C PRO A 138 -1.17 5.87 9.69
N VAL A 139 -1.55 4.69 10.17
CA VAL A 139 -1.18 3.41 9.58
C VAL A 139 -2.46 2.65 9.24
N ILE A 140 -2.64 2.37 7.95
CA ILE A 140 -3.74 1.58 7.39
C ILE A 140 -3.20 0.29 6.76
N TYR A 141 -4.08 -0.54 6.21
CA TYR A 141 -3.70 -1.80 5.57
C TYR A 141 -4.73 -2.20 4.52
N GLY A 142 -4.38 -3.15 3.65
CA GLY A 142 -5.39 -3.74 2.77
C GLY A 142 -6.38 -4.55 3.62
N ASP A 143 -7.67 -4.31 3.44
CA ASP A 143 -8.72 -4.79 4.34
C ASP A 143 -9.96 -5.25 3.56
N ILE A 144 -10.79 -6.07 4.21
CA ILE A 144 -12.11 -6.45 3.71
C ILE A 144 -13.16 -5.55 4.37
N VAL A 145 -14.03 -4.94 3.56
CA VAL A 145 -15.03 -3.98 4.02
C VAL A 145 -16.42 -4.44 3.60
N TYR A 146 -17.44 -3.92 4.27
CA TYR A 146 -18.83 -4.16 3.89
C TYR A 146 -19.13 -3.53 2.53
N ASP A 147 -19.78 -4.32 1.66
CA ASP A 147 -20.29 -3.86 0.37
C ASP A 147 -21.81 -4.06 0.32
N GLU A 148 -22.55 -3.01 -0.04
CA GLU A 148 -24.02 -3.03 -0.05
C GLU A 148 -24.62 -4.04 -1.03
N VAL A 149 -23.90 -4.39 -2.11
CA VAL A 149 -24.37 -5.29 -3.16
C VAL A 149 -23.74 -6.67 -3.03
N LEU A 150 -22.43 -6.72 -2.78
CA LEU A 150 -21.66 -7.97 -2.74
C LEU A 150 -21.58 -8.58 -1.33
N GLY A 151 -22.05 -7.88 -0.30
CA GLY A 151 -21.87 -8.21 1.11
C GLY A 151 -20.45 -7.92 1.63
N SER A 152 -19.43 -8.08 0.79
CA SER A 152 -18.05 -7.74 1.12
C SER A 152 -17.21 -7.37 -0.10
N LYS A 153 -16.21 -6.50 0.11
CA LYS A 153 -15.18 -6.17 -0.87
C LYS A 153 -13.80 -6.09 -0.22
N ILE A 154 -12.81 -6.76 -0.82
CA ILE A 154 -11.41 -6.58 -0.44
C ILE A 154 -10.84 -5.39 -1.23
N PHE A 155 -10.29 -4.41 -0.50
CA PHE A 155 -9.49 -3.32 -1.08
C PHE A 155 -8.01 -3.56 -0.80
N SER A 156 -7.20 -3.46 -1.86
CA SER A 156 -5.75 -3.51 -1.71
C SER A 156 -5.24 -2.27 -0.98
N THR A 157 -4.05 -2.37 -0.39
CA THR A 157 -3.42 -1.19 0.23
C THR A 157 -3.09 -0.12 -0.80
N GLU A 158 -2.73 -0.51 -2.03
CA GLU A 158 -2.53 0.43 -3.13
C GLU A 158 -3.79 1.24 -3.42
N GLN A 159 -4.94 0.58 -3.59
CA GLN A 159 -6.23 1.22 -3.82
C GLN A 159 -6.57 2.22 -2.71
N LEU A 160 -6.37 1.81 -1.45
CA LEU A 160 -6.66 2.66 -0.31
C LEU A 160 -5.71 3.86 -0.22
N LEU A 161 -4.42 3.69 -0.47
CA LEU A 161 -3.47 4.82 -0.45
C LEU A 161 -3.75 5.80 -1.59
N SER A 162 -4.07 5.31 -2.79
CA SER A 162 -4.47 6.17 -3.92
C SER A 162 -5.73 6.96 -3.57
N GLU A 163 -6.76 6.31 -3.01
CA GLU A 163 -7.97 7.01 -2.58
C GLU A 163 -7.68 8.05 -1.48
N ILE A 164 -6.90 7.74 -0.44
CA ILE A 164 -6.62 8.75 0.59
C ILE A 164 -5.79 9.91 0.02
N ALA A 165 -4.89 9.65 -0.94
CA ALA A 165 -4.14 10.71 -1.61
C ALA A 165 -5.07 11.70 -2.33
N LEU A 166 -6.09 11.18 -3.05
CA LEU A 166 -7.10 12.01 -3.70
C LEU A 166 -7.98 12.76 -2.69
N GLN A 167 -8.41 12.09 -1.61
CA GLN A 167 -9.18 12.73 -0.54
C GLN A 167 -8.40 13.85 0.16
N LEU A 168 -7.10 13.66 0.37
CA LEU A 168 -6.21 14.67 0.93
C LEU A 168 -6.06 15.88 -0.01
N LYS A 169 -5.93 15.65 -1.33
CA LYS A 169 -5.94 16.74 -2.32
C LYS A 169 -7.24 17.54 -2.27
N LYS A 170 -8.40 16.87 -2.23
CA LYS A 170 -9.73 17.51 -2.09
C LYS A 170 -9.84 18.35 -0.81
N LYS A 171 -9.11 17.97 0.24
CA LYS A 171 -8.99 18.69 1.51
C LYS A 171 -7.82 19.69 1.55
N ASN A 172 -7.35 20.14 0.39
CA ASN A 172 -6.27 21.11 0.23
C ASN A 172 -4.99 20.71 0.97
N ARG A 173 -4.59 19.43 0.91
CA ARG A 173 -3.31 18.94 1.43
C ARG A 173 -2.30 18.73 0.30
N LEU A 174 -1.04 19.03 0.58
CA LEU A 174 0.06 18.87 -0.38
C LEU A 174 0.55 17.43 -0.32
N VAL A 175 -0.02 16.58 -1.18
CA VAL A 175 0.47 15.21 -1.39
C VAL A 175 1.61 15.27 -2.39
N ASP A 176 2.80 14.81 -1.98
CA ASP A 176 4.03 14.87 -2.80
C ASP A 176 4.20 13.59 -3.62
N ARG A 177 4.13 12.41 -2.97
CA ARG A 177 4.30 11.13 -3.63
C ARG A 177 3.70 9.94 -2.88
N VAL A 178 3.47 8.86 -3.62
CA VAL A 178 3.21 7.51 -3.10
C VAL A 178 4.45 6.64 -3.32
N ILE A 179 4.86 5.87 -2.31
CA ILE A 179 6.00 4.95 -2.39
C ILE A 179 5.48 3.52 -2.24
N HIS A 180 5.57 2.73 -3.30
CA HIS A 180 5.32 1.29 -3.25
C HIS A 180 6.61 0.54 -2.94
N ASN A 181 6.81 0.23 -1.66
CA ASN A 181 7.99 -0.46 -1.17
C ASN A 181 7.77 -1.99 -1.14
N GLY A 182 8.22 -2.68 -2.19
CA GLY A 182 8.01 -4.12 -2.39
C GLY A 182 9.32 -4.91 -2.50
N LEU A 183 9.27 -6.05 -3.20
CA LEU A 183 10.45 -6.87 -3.56
C LEU A 183 10.85 -6.73 -5.03
N THR A 184 10.05 -6.06 -5.85
CA THR A 184 10.36 -5.82 -7.26
C THR A 184 11.32 -4.65 -7.38
N LYS A 185 12.34 -4.75 -8.23
CA LYS A 185 13.28 -3.63 -8.49
C LYS A 185 12.57 -2.37 -8.99
N GLY A 186 11.45 -2.57 -9.68
CA GLY A 186 10.56 -1.57 -10.25
C GLY A 186 9.63 -2.28 -11.22
N VAL A 187 9.23 -1.59 -12.27
CA VAL A 187 8.60 -2.19 -13.46
C VAL A 187 9.71 -2.63 -14.41
N LEU A 188 9.60 -3.85 -14.93
CA LEU A 188 10.55 -4.40 -15.87
C LEU A 188 9.94 -4.43 -17.27
N ASP A 189 10.77 -4.25 -18.31
CA ASP A 189 10.38 -4.50 -19.69
C ASP A 189 10.35 -6.01 -20.02
N ILE A 190 10.05 -6.34 -21.28
CA ILE A 190 9.97 -7.73 -21.75
C ILE A 190 11.32 -8.47 -21.70
N GLU A 191 12.43 -7.73 -21.69
CA GLU A 191 13.79 -8.26 -21.59
C GLU A 191 14.26 -8.39 -20.13
N GLY A 192 13.44 -7.93 -19.17
CA GLY A 192 13.74 -7.96 -17.75
C GLY A 192 14.56 -6.77 -17.26
N ASN A 193 14.77 -5.75 -18.08
CA ASN A 193 15.46 -4.52 -17.69
C ASN A 193 14.53 -3.59 -16.94
N LEU A 194 15.09 -2.82 -15.99
CA LEU A 194 14.32 -1.84 -15.21
C LEU A 194 13.90 -0.67 -16.11
N ILE A 195 12.60 -0.38 -16.15
CA ILE A 195 12.06 0.84 -16.73
C ILE A 195 12.16 1.94 -15.66
N PRO A 196 13.03 2.95 -15.81
CA PRO A 196 13.26 3.95 -14.77
C PRO A 196 12.09 4.93 -14.64
N GLU A 197 11.35 5.17 -15.72
CA GLU A 197 10.28 6.15 -15.76
C GLU A 197 9.09 5.71 -16.63
N ILE A 198 7.89 5.89 -16.09
CA ILE A 198 6.62 5.66 -16.77
C ILE A 198 5.79 6.94 -16.71
N SER A 199 5.17 7.29 -17.83
CA SER A 199 4.23 8.40 -17.94
C SER A 199 3.13 8.07 -18.95
N ASN A 200 2.10 8.91 -19.01
CA ASN A 200 1.06 8.78 -20.03
C ASN A 200 1.61 8.86 -21.47
N LYS A 201 2.83 9.38 -21.67
CA LYS A 201 3.47 9.47 -22.99
C LYS A 201 4.10 8.15 -23.45
N ASN A 202 4.56 7.30 -22.53
CA ASN A 202 5.29 6.08 -22.87
C ASN A 202 4.54 4.79 -22.48
N ILE A 203 3.38 4.90 -21.83
CA ILE A 203 2.60 3.75 -21.35
C ILE A 203 2.24 2.75 -22.47
N HIS A 204 1.93 3.24 -23.67
CA HIS A 204 1.60 2.40 -24.82
C HIS A 204 2.77 1.53 -25.27
N ASN A 205 4.01 1.97 -25.06
CA ASN A 205 5.20 1.22 -25.45
C ASN A 205 5.54 0.09 -24.48
N ILE A 206 5.00 0.15 -23.25
CA ILE A 206 5.28 -0.81 -22.18
C ILE A 206 4.09 -1.70 -21.85
N GLU A 207 2.89 -1.41 -22.38
CA GLU A 207 1.68 -2.21 -22.18
C GLU A 207 1.89 -3.67 -22.58
N SER A 208 2.65 -3.89 -23.67
CA SER A 208 3.03 -5.22 -24.14
C SER A 208 3.77 -6.04 -23.08
N ALA A 209 4.65 -5.41 -22.30
CA ALA A 209 5.42 -6.06 -21.23
C ALA A 209 4.54 -6.63 -20.09
N PHE A 210 3.31 -6.11 -19.94
CA PHE A 210 2.34 -6.64 -18.97
C PHE A 210 1.44 -7.74 -19.54
N THR A 211 1.33 -7.82 -20.87
CA THR A 211 0.50 -8.83 -21.56
C THR A 211 1.29 -10.06 -22.01
N SER A 212 2.60 -9.94 -22.19
CA SER A 212 3.46 -11.03 -22.65
C SER A 212 3.73 -12.04 -21.52
N THR A 213 3.25 -13.26 -21.72
CA THR A 213 3.22 -14.41 -20.79
C THR A 213 4.56 -14.97 -20.33
N LYS A 214 5.70 -14.31 -20.60
CA LYS A 214 7.04 -14.87 -20.33
C LYS A 214 7.73 -14.40 -19.05
N GLY A 215 7.16 -13.49 -18.26
CA GLY A 215 7.82 -13.11 -17.01
C GLY A 215 7.00 -12.26 -16.05
N PHE A 216 6.76 -12.83 -14.87
CA PHE A 216 6.63 -12.13 -13.58
C PHE A 216 5.32 -11.48 -13.13
N ASP A 217 4.26 -11.36 -13.94
CA ASP A 217 2.97 -10.90 -13.38
C ASP A 217 1.73 -11.59 -13.95
N ILE A 218 1.55 -12.84 -13.53
CA ILE A 218 0.36 -13.66 -13.78
C ILE A 218 -0.87 -13.15 -12.99
N THR A 219 -0.73 -12.09 -12.19
CA THR A 219 -1.81 -11.55 -11.34
C THR A 219 -2.39 -10.22 -11.85
N GLY A 220 -1.77 -9.60 -12.87
CA GLY A 220 -2.10 -8.24 -13.31
C GLY A 220 -1.85 -7.16 -12.25
N GLY A 221 -1.15 -7.50 -11.15
CA GLY A 221 -1.03 -6.64 -9.96
C GLY A 221 0.00 -5.51 -10.10
N MET A 222 1.01 -5.68 -10.94
CA MET A 222 1.92 -4.61 -11.36
C MET A 222 1.25 -3.70 -12.39
N TRP A 223 0.55 -4.25 -13.38
CA TRP A 223 -0.19 -3.43 -14.35
C TRP A 223 -1.23 -2.54 -13.66
N HIS A 224 -2.03 -3.13 -12.76
CA HIS A 224 -3.02 -2.38 -11.99
C HIS A 224 -2.35 -1.26 -11.16
N LYS A 225 -1.23 -1.56 -10.49
CA LYS A 225 -0.44 -0.58 -9.74
C LYS A 225 0.06 0.57 -10.62
N VAL A 226 0.55 0.27 -11.83
CA VAL A 226 1.00 1.30 -12.78
C VAL A 226 -0.17 2.15 -13.26
N LYS A 227 -1.31 1.55 -13.61
CA LYS A 227 -2.53 2.30 -13.97
C LYS A 227 -3.00 3.22 -12.84
N GLU A 228 -3.13 2.70 -11.62
CA GLU A 228 -3.48 3.51 -10.45
C GLU A 228 -2.46 4.64 -10.21
N SER A 229 -1.18 4.37 -10.43
CA SER A 229 -0.12 5.38 -10.31
C SER A 229 -0.24 6.47 -11.36
N LEU A 230 -0.62 6.13 -12.60
CA LEU A 230 -0.87 7.09 -13.68
C LEU A 230 -2.08 7.97 -13.39
N ASP A 231 -3.13 7.41 -12.77
CA ASP A 231 -4.30 8.20 -12.35
C ASP A 231 -3.94 9.24 -11.27
N LEU A 232 -2.83 9.09 -10.56
CA LEU A 232 -2.35 10.07 -9.58
C LEU A 232 -1.54 11.21 -10.24
N THR A 233 -0.96 10.99 -11.42
CA THR A 233 -0.08 11.99 -12.07
C THR A 233 -0.84 13.21 -12.55
N GLN A 234 -2.10 13.04 -12.99
CA GLN A 234 -3.01 14.15 -13.31
C GLN A 234 -3.27 15.09 -12.12
N TYR A 235 -3.01 14.65 -10.88
CA TYR A 235 -3.11 15.48 -9.67
C TYR A 235 -1.76 16.02 -9.18
N GLY A 236 -0.70 15.82 -9.97
CA GLY A 236 0.68 16.18 -9.64
C GLY A 236 1.30 15.28 -8.57
N ILE A 237 0.76 14.07 -8.35
CA ILE A 237 1.28 13.11 -7.38
C ILE A 237 2.11 12.08 -8.12
N THR A 238 3.39 12.00 -7.77
CA THR A 238 4.29 10.99 -8.34
C THR A 238 4.20 9.68 -7.57
N THR A 239 4.45 8.57 -8.24
CA THR A 239 4.60 7.26 -7.59
C THR A 239 5.99 6.70 -7.77
N LEU A 240 6.55 6.10 -6.73
CA LEU A 240 7.86 5.45 -6.76
C LEU A 240 7.71 3.98 -6.39
N ILE A 241 8.13 3.08 -7.28
CA ILE A 241 8.12 1.63 -7.08
C ILE A 241 9.55 1.17 -6.84
N ILE A 242 9.82 0.62 -5.65
CA ILE A 242 11.18 0.25 -5.20
C ILE A 242 11.23 -1.13 -4.55
N ASN A 243 12.43 -1.71 -4.53
CA ASN A 243 12.72 -2.91 -3.75
C ASN A 243 13.30 -2.55 -2.38
N GLY A 244 12.46 -2.61 -1.35
CA GLY A 244 12.82 -2.24 0.02
C GLY A 244 13.89 -3.11 0.68
N ASN A 245 14.28 -4.22 0.04
CA ASN A 245 15.30 -5.14 0.52
C ASN A 245 16.56 -5.17 -0.36
N ALA A 246 16.61 -4.41 -1.45
CA ALA A 246 17.75 -4.46 -2.39
C ALA A 246 19.01 -3.76 -1.86
N LYS A 247 18.85 -2.64 -1.15
CA LYS A 247 19.96 -1.79 -0.69
C LYS A 247 19.67 -1.22 0.70
N LYS A 248 20.73 -1.01 1.48
CA LYS A 248 20.64 -0.38 2.79
C LYS A 248 20.03 1.02 2.68
N ASN A 249 19.09 1.33 3.56
CA ASN A 249 18.45 2.65 3.67
C ASN A 249 17.68 3.12 2.43
N LEU A 250 17.28 2.21 1.51
CA LEU A 250 16.59 2.61 0.28
C LEU A 250 15.25 3.31 0.56
N LEU A 251 14.44 2.79 1.49
CA LEU A 251 13.18 3.42 1.88
C LEU A 251 13.42 4.79 2.54
N MET A 252 14.41 4.90 3.42
CA MET A 252 14.77 6.18 4.05
C MET A 252 15.13 7.23 2.98
N LYS A 253 15.99 6.87 2.02
CA LYS A 253 16.39 7.74 0.90
C LYS A 253 15.19 8.16 0.04
N ALA A 254 14.29 7.21 -0.25
CA ALA A 254 13.07 7.47 -1.00
C ALA A 254 12.14 8.47 -0.27
N ILE A 255 11.97 8.33 1.05
CA ILE A 255 11.18 9.26 1.87
C ILE A 255 11.81 10.66 1.88
N LEU A 256 13.13 10.75 1.97
CA LEU A 256 13.88 12.02 1.97
C LEU A 256 13.98 12.66 0.58
N GLY A 257 13.47 12.02 -0.47
CA GLY A 257 13.51 12.54 -1.84
C GLY A 257 14.88 12.43 -2.52
N THR A 258 15.79 11.62 -1.98
CA THR A 258 17.05 11.28 -2.65
C THR A 258 16.78 10.32 -3.82
N ALA A 259 17.52 10.45 -4.92
CA ALA A 259 17.44 9.52 -6.03
C ALA A 259 17.73 8.07 -5.57
N VAL A 260 16.86 7.14 -5.95
CA VAL A 260 16.96 5.72 -5.63
C VAL A 260 16.68 4.89 -6.87
N GLU A 261 17.26 3.69 -6.93
CA GLU A 261 16.94 2.70 -7.96
C GLU A 261 15.49 2.24 -7.80
N GLY A 262 14.72 2.36 -8.88
CA GLY A 262 13.29 2.09 -8.91
C GLY A 262 12.65 2.59 -10.21
N THR A 263 11.33 2.49 -10.28
CA THR A 263 10.53 3.10 -11.34
C THR A 263 9.76 4.28 -10.78
N ILE A 264 9.85 5.43 -11.44
CA ILE A 264 9.03 6.60 -11.16
C ILE A 264 7.86 6.62 -12.14
N VAL A 265 6.64 6.79 -11.63
CA VAL A 265 5.45 7.07 -12.44
C VAL A 265 5.08 8.54 -12.25
N ARG A 266 5.08 9.32 -13.34
CA ARG A 266 4.85 10.77 -13.33
C ARG A 266 4.21 11.32 -14.60
#